data_AF-A0A949STK8-F1
#
_entry.id   AF-A0A949STK8-F1
#
_cell.length_a   1.000
_cell.length_b   1.000
_cell.length_c   1.000
_cell.angle_alpha   90.00
_cell.angle_beta   90.00
_cell.angle_gamma   90.00
#
_symmetry.space_group_name_H-M   'P 1'
#
loop_
_entity.id
_entity.type
_entity.pdbx_description
1 polymer ?
#
loop_
_entity_poly.entity_id
_entity_poly.type
_entity_poly.pdbx_seq_one_letter_code
_entity_poly.pdbx_strand_id
1 'polypeptide(L)'
;MGKSAPREKPTQSPAKSDLMADLSQVQLQAQSEMERAMKETHRVLKQAIDRAGPKRVARALDISLSLVYKWTQPARTKQNPAASGARNPLDKLLAIFELSQDLELVHFICQMARGYYTPNPLAKGSDRISFVSETVSSLNDFADMLQYAEKSLTNDGRIDEAEAAKLRQQWNRLKGRLEHFIISCEEGHFNAGSEDSDDAEEE
;
A
#
# COMPACT_ATOMS: atom_id res chain seq x y z
N MET A 1 9.57 32.70 -50.17
CA MET A 1 10.58 32.40 -49.13
C MET A 1 10.19 33.17 -47.87
N GLY A 2 10.05 32.67 -46.65
CA GLY A 2 10.03 31.34 -46.04
C GLY A 2 9.59 31.61 -44.58
N LYS A 3 8.51 30.97 -44.10
CA LYS A 3 8.04 31.14 -42.72
C LYS A 3 8.76 30.12 -41.83
N SER A 4 9.51 30.59 -40.85
CA SER A 4 10.22 29.76 -39.86
C SER A 4 9.25 29.11 -38.88
N ALA A 5 9.33 27.79 -38.73
CA ALA A 5 8.61 27.00 -37.74
C ALA A 5 9.28 27.11 -36.34
N PRO A 6 8.53 27.01 -35.23
CA PRO A 6 9.12 26.94 -33.89
C PRO A 6 9.71 25.55 -33.65
N ARG A 7 10.96 25.50 -33.18
CA ARG A 7 11.63 24.27 -32.71
C ARG A 7 10.93 23.73 -31.46
N GLU A 8 10.43 22.51 -31.54
CA GLU A 8 10.09 21.70 -30.36
C GLU A 8 11.38 21.41 -29.56
N LYS A 9 11.37 21.73 -28.26
CA LYS A 9 12.44 21.30 -27.34
C LYS A 9 12.24 19.82 -27.00
N PRO A 10 13.30 19.00 -26.98
CA PRO A 10 13.18 17.59 -26.65
C PRO A 10 12.83 17.45 -25.16
N THR A 11 11.77 16.71 -24.88
CA THR A 11 11.43 16.20 -23.55
C THR A 11 12.60 15.33 -23.07
N GLN A 12 13.33 15.81 -22.06
CA GLN A 12 14.39 15.03 -21.42
C GLN A 12 13.74 13.84 -20.69
N SER A 13 14.09 12.64 -21.15
CA SER A 13 13.84 11.40 -20.41
C SER A 13 14.69 11.42 -19.13
N PRO A 14 14.14 11.01 -17.96
CA PRO A 14 14.87 11.07 -16.70
C PRO A 14 16.19 10.30 -16.78
N ALA A 15 17.26 10.86 -16.21
CA ALA A 15 18.59 10.28 -16.26
C ALA A 15 18.62 8.93 -15.52
N LYS A 16 19.33 7.94 -16.08
CA LYS A 16 19.43 6.58 -15.50
C LYS A 16 19.94 6.54 -14.05
N SER A 17 20.68 7.57 -13.62
CA SER A 17 21.14 7.74 -12.24
C SER A 17 19.99 7.95 -11.26
N ASP A 18 18.99 8.72 -11.67
CA ASP A 18 17.88 9.14 -10.82
C ASP A 18 16.91 7.98 -10.61
N LEU A 19 16.71 7.17 -11.66
CA LEU A 19 15.92 5.94 -11.61
C LEU A 19 16.53 4.87 -10.67
N MET A 20 17.87 4.74 -10.65
CA MET A 20 18.54 3.78 -9.75
C MET A 20 18.51 4.24 -8.29
N ALA A 21 18.64 5.55 -8.05
CA ALA A 21 18.51 6.14 -6.72
C ALA A 21 17.08 5.94 -6.16
N ASP A 22 16.06 6.19 -6.98
CA ASP A 22 14.65 6.02 -6.62
C ASP A 22 14.31 4.55 -6.30
N LEU A 23 14.73 3.61 -7.15
CA LEU A 23 14.56 2.17 -6.88
C LEU A 23 15.26 1.72 -5.58
N SER A 24 16.44 2.28 -5.28
CA SER A 24 17.14 1.94 -4.03
C SER A 24 16.43 2.48 -2.79
N GLN A 25 15.84 3.67 -2.88
CA GLN A 25 15.05 4.26 -1.79
C GLN A 25 13.76 3.49 -1.56
N VAL A 26 13.04 3.11 -2.62
CA VAL A 26 11.83 2.28 -2.54
C VAL A 26 12.13 0.93 -1.87
N GLN A 27 13.27 0.31 -2.21
CA GLN A 27 13.71 -0.95 -1.60
C GLN A 27 13.99 -0.80 -0.09
N LEU A 28 14.65 0.29 0.31
CA LEU A 28 14.96 0.61 1.70
C LEU A 28 13.69 0.91 2.53
N GLN A 29 12.74 1.63 1.94
CA GLN A 29 11.46 1.93 2.57
C GLN A 29 10.63 0.66 2.79
N ALA A 30 10.53 -0.20 1.77
CA ALA A 30 9.84 -1.49 1.89
C ALA A 30 10.48 -2.41 2.96
N GLN A 31 11.82 -2.41 3.06
CA GLN A 31 12.53 -3.16 4.10
C GLN A 31 12.26 -2.61 5.51
N SER A 32 12.20 -1.29 5.67
CA SER A 32 11.87 -0.62 6.94
C SER A 32 10.44 -0.93 7.41
N GLU A 33 9.48 -0.86 6.49
CA GLU A 33 8.07 -1.21 6.75
C GLU A 33 7.92 -2.67 7.15
N MET A 34 8.60 -3.58 6.45
CA MET A 34 8.61 -5.01 6.78
C MET A 34 9.18 -5.27 8.17
N GLU A 35 10.30 -4.61 8.52
CA GLU A 35 10.91 -4.75 9.85
C GLU A 35 9.95 -4.25 10.95
N ARG A 36 9.24 -3.15 10.69
CA ARG A 36 8.19 -2.65 11.60
C ARG A 36 7.04 -3.63 11.74
N ALA A 37 6.52 -4.16 10.63
CA ALA A 37 5.45 -5.15 10.64
C ALA A 37 5.84 -6.39 11.44
N MET A 38 7.06 -6.90 11.24
CA MET A 38 7.64 -8.02 11.98
C MET A 38 7.72 -7.78 13.50
N LYS A 39 7.95 -6.53 13.93
CA LYS A 39 7.94 -6.17 15.37
C LYS A 39 6.53 -6.18 15.96
N GLU A 40 5.49 -6.06 15.15
CA GLU A 40 4.09 -5.95 15.59
C GLU A 40 3.28 -7.24 15.46
N THR A 41 3.78 -8.27 14.77
CA THR A 41 3.08 -9.55 14.53
C THR A 41 2.50 -10.16 15.80
N HIS A 42 3.27 -10.20 16.89
CA HIS A 42 2.85 -10.76 18.17
C HIS A 42 1.65 -10.00 18.76
N ARG A 43 1.54 -8.68 18.53
CA ARG A 43 0.41 -7.85 18.99
C ARG A 43 -0.85 -8.13 18.18
N VAL A 44 -0.71 -8.16 16.86
CA VAL A 44 -1.80 -8.47 15.93
C VAL A 44 -2.36 -9.86 16.24
N LEU A 45 -1.47 -10.84 16.38
CA LEU A 45 -1.83 -12.21 16.70
C LEU A 45 -2.45 -12.32 18.10
N LYS A 46 -1.94 -11.59 19.09
CA LYS A 46 -2.53 -11.53 20.44
C LYS A 46 -3.97 -11.07 20.40
N GLN A 47 -4.29 -9.98 19.72
CA GLN A 47 -5.67 -9.49 19.62
C GLN A 47 -6.60 -10.53 19.00
N ALA A 48 -6.16 -11.22 17.94
CA ALA A 48 -6.95 -12.28 17.32
C ALA A 48 -7.16 -13.49 18.25
N ILE A 49 -6.10 -13.94 18.92
CA ILE A 49 -6.14 -15.05 19.88
C ILE A 49 -7.03 -14.71 21.08
N ASP A 50 -6.94 -13.49 21.62
CA ASP A 50 -7.74 -13.05 22.76
C ASP A 50 -9.24 -13.06 22.41
N ARG A 51 -9.61 -12.55 21.22
CA ARG A 51 -11.00 -12.63 20.70
C ARG A 51 -11.47 -14.08 20.50
N ALA A 52 -10.57 -14.95 20.05
CA ALA A 52 -10.88 -16.35 19.81
C ALA A 52 -10.87 -17.21 21.10
N GLY A 53 -10.26 -16.74 22.18
CA GLY A 53 -9.99 -17.54 23.37
C GLY A 53 -8.75 -18.43 23.20
N PRO A 54 -7.66 -18.21 23.96
CA PRO A 54 -6.40 -18.94 23.83
C PRO A 54 -6.53 -20.47 23.92
N LYS A 55 -7.39 -20.98 24.81
CA LYS A 55 -7.65 -22.42 24.96
C LYS A 55 -8.29 -23.04 23.72
N ARG A 56 -9.21 -22.30 23.08
CA ARG A 56 -9.90 -22.75 21.87
C ARG A 56 -8.93 -22.83 20.70
N VAL A 57 -8.07 -21.82 20.56
CA VAL A 57 -6.98 -21.81 19.56
C VAL A 57 -6.02 -22.97 19.78
N ALA A 58 -5.55 -23.17 21.02
CA ALA A 58 -4.63 -24.26 21.35
C ALA A 58 -5.19 -25.63 20.95
N ARG A 59 -6.47 -25.89 21.29
CA ARG A 59 -7.15 -27.14 20.93
C ARG A 59 -7.37 -27.28 19.42
N ALA A 60 -7.76 -26.21 18.73
CA ALA A 60 -8.05 -26.26 17.29
C ALA A 60 -6.79 -26.49 16.45
N LEU A 61 -5.63 -26.00 16.91
CA LEU A 61 -4.35 -26.14 16.22
C LEU A 61 -3.51 -27.33 16.72
N ASP A 62 -4.02 -28.12 17.66
CA ASP A 62 -3.32 -29.24 18.31
C ASP A 62 -1.94 -28.87 18.88
N ILE A 63 -1.90 -27.78 19.65
CA ILE A 63 -0.68 -27.28 20.29
C ILE A 63 -0.90 -26.95 21.77
N SER A 64 0.20 -26.83 22.52
CA SER A 64 0.13 -26.45 23.93
C SER A 64 -0.37 -25.01 24.12
N LEU A 65 -1.17 -24.78 25.16
CA LEU A 65 -1.60 -23.44 25.57
C LEU A 65 -0.40 -22.52 25.90
N SER A 66 0.68 -23.07 26.44
CA SER A 66 1.93 -22.31 26.67
C SER A 66 2.53 -21.79 25.37
N LEU A 67 2.51 -22.56 24.28
CA LEU A 67 3.00 -22.10 22.98
C LEU A 67 2.14 -20.95 22.43
N VAL A 68 0.81 -21.04 22.58
CA VAL A 68 -0.12 -19.96 22.21
C VAL A 68 0.24 -18.66 22.93
N TYR A 69 0.48 -18.70 24.25
CA TYR A 69 0.91 -17.49 24.97
C TYR A 69 2.30 -17.00 24.53
N LYS A 70 3.25 -17.90 24.26
CA LYS A 70 4.57 -17.52 23.72
C LYS A 70 4.48 -16.82 22.35
N TRP A 71 3.51 -17.16 21.51
CA TRP A 71 3.28 -16.49 20.23
C TRP A 71 2.76 -15.05 20.38
N THR A 72 2.13 -14.73 21.51
CA THR A 72 1.59 -13.38 21.80
C THR A 72 2.61 -12.44 22.45
N GLN A 73 3.86 -12.91 22.62
CA GLN A 73 4.97 -12.15 23.20
C GLN A 73 6.00 -11.81 22.12
N PRO A 74 6.79 -10.74 22.29
CA PRO A 74 7.89 -10.44 21.39
C PRO A 74 8.81 -11.66 21.23
N ALA A 75 9.08 -12.07 19.99
CA ALA A 75 9.97 -13.18 19.71
C ALA A 75 11.43 -12.81 20.00
N ARG A 76 12.23 -13.80 20.36
CA ARG A 76 13.68 -13.62 20.50
C ARG A 76 14.31 -13.30 19.14
N THR A 77 15.02 -12.17 19.06
CA THR A 77 15.77 -11.74 17.86
C THR A 77 17.21 -11.41 18.23
N LYS A 78 18.07 -11.14 17.23
CA LYS A 78 19.45 -10.68 17.48
C LYS A 78 19.46 -9.36 18.26
N GLN A 79 18.48 -8.49 18.01
CA GLN A 79 18.31 -7.18 18.64
C GLN A 79 17.61 -7.27 20.01
N ASN A 80 16.80 -8.31 20.24
CA ASN A 80 16.14 -8.55 21.53
C ASN A 80 16.38 -9.99 22.02
N PRO A 81 17.58 -10.28 22.54
CA PRO A 81 17.93 -11.62 23.02
C PRO A 81 17.24 -12.00 24.33
N ALA A 82 16.73 -11.02 25.10
CA ALA A 82 16.06 -11.26 26.38
C ALA A 82 14.60 -11.72 26.23
N ALA A 83 14.00 -11.53 25.05
CA ALA A 83 12.63 -11.93 24.77
C ALA A 83 12.38 -13.45 24.98
N SER A 84 11.20 -13.75 25.52
CA SER A 84 10.71 -15.09 25.84
C SER A 84 9.71 -15.64 24.82
N GLY A 85 9.25 -14.81 23.88
CA GLY A 85 8.29 -15.21 22.87
C GLY A 85 8.91 -16.17 21.85
N ALA A 86 8.04 -16.95 21.22
CA ALA A 86 8.39 -17.87 20.14
C ALA A 86 8.01 -17.25 18.80
N ARG A 87 8.73 -17.59 17.72
CA ARG A 87 8.30 -17.24 16.36
C ARG A 87 6.88 -17.75 16.13
N ASN A 88 6.00 -16.84 15.79
CA ASN A 88 4.59 -17.09 15.66
C ASN A 88 4.21 -17.41 14.20
N PRO A 89 2.99 -17.92 13.93
CA PRO A 89 2.59 -18.27 12.57
C PRO A 89 2.60 -17.09 11.59
N LEU A 90 2.29 -15.88 12.06
CA LEU A 90 2.30 -14.69 11.21
C LEU A 90 3.74 -14.31 10.82
N ASP A 91 4.72 -14.45 11.72
CA ASP A 91 6.14 -14.29 11.39
C ASP A 91 6.57 -15.23 10.26
N LYS A 92 6.09 -16.48 10.28
CA LYS A 92 6.43 -17.49 9.27
C LYS A 92 5.82 -17.14 7.93
N LEU A 93 4.57 -16.70 7.89
CA LEU A 93 3.89 -16.28 6.66
C LEU A 93 4.57 -15.06 6.04
N LEU A 94 4.95 -14.06 6.86
CA LEU A 94 5.69 -12.90 6.37
C LEU A 94 7.06 -13.28 5.82
N ALA A 95 7.80 -14.16 6.49
CA ALA A 95 9.09 -14.65 5.97
C ALA A 95 8.94 -15.43 4.65
N ILE A 96 7.88 -16.21 4.48
CA ILE A 96 7.58 -16.90 3.22
C ILE A 96 7.27 -15.87 2.13
N PHE A 97 6.42 -14.88 2.43
CA PHE A 97 6.10 -13.80 1.50
C PHE A 97 7.35 -13.02 1.09
N GLU A 98 8.22 -12.67 2.04
CA GLU A 98 9.47 -11.95 1.76
C GLU A 98 10.39 -12.72 0.80
N LEU A 99 10.53 -14.03 1.00
CA LEU A 99 11.40 -14.86 0.16
C LEU A 99 10.81 -15.17 -1.21
N SER A 100 9.48 -15.30 -1.31
CA SER A 100 8.79 -15.68 -2.54
C SER A 100 8.36 -14.50 -3.39
N GLN A 101 8.09 -13.35 -2.76
CA GLN A 101 7.37 -12.21 -3.36
C GLN A 101 6.04 -12.62 -4.02
N ASP A 102 5.46 -13.75 -3.58
CA ASP A 102 4.26 -14.31 -4.17
C ASP A 102 3.01 -13.67 -3.54
N LEU A 103 2.35 -12.82 -4.32
CA LEU A 103 1.12 -12.13 -3.92
C LEU A 103 -0.07 -13.08 -3.76
N GLU A 104 -0.02 -14.30 -4.30
CA GLU A 104 -1.13 -15.24 -4.21
C GLU A 104 -1.42 -15.66 -2.78
N LEU A 105 -0.37 -15.73 -1.93
CA LEU A 105 -0.54 -15.94 -0.48
C LEU A 105 -1.42 -14.85 0.16
N VAL A 106 -1.18 -13.59 -0.22
CA VAL A 106 -1.93 -12.44 0.30
C VAL A 106 -3.37 -12.46 -0.24
N HIS A 107 -3.53 -12.69 -1.54
CA HIS A 107 -4.85 -12.83 -2.17
C HIS A 107 -5.70 -13.90 -1.49
N PHE A 108 -5.12 -15.08 -1.25
CA PHE A 108 -5.81 -16.18 -0.61
C PHE A 108 -6.35 -15.80 0.79
N ILE A 109 -5.52 -15.16 1.61
CA ILE A 109 -5.94 -14.71 2.96
C ILE A 109 -7.05 -13.67 2.87
N CYS A 110 -6.94 -12.70 1.96
CA CYS A 110 -7.99 -11.69 1.76
C CYS A 110 -9.32 -12.32 1.30
N GLN A 111 -9.28 -13.29 0.37
CA GLN A 111 -10.47 -13.99 -0.11
C GLN A 111 -11.19 -14.73 1.02
N MET A 112 -10.47 -15.35 1.95
CA MET A 112 -11.07 -16.00 3.14
C MET A 112 -11.80 -15.01 4.05
N ALA A 113 -11.35 -13.74 4.08
CA ALA A 113 -12.03 -12.65 4.76
C ALA A 113 -13.16 -12.00 3.92
N ARG A 114 -13.49 -12.57 2.74
CA ARG A 114 -14.39 -11.98 1.74
C ARG A 114 -13.95 -10.58 1.28
N GLY A 115 -12.65 -10.30 1.39
CA GLY A 115 -11.99 -9.11 0.92
C GLY A 115 -11.14 -9.40 -0.32
N TYR A 116 -10.33 -8.42 -0.70
CA TYR A 116 -9.35 -8.51 -1.78
C TYR A 116 -8.21 -7.55 -1.46
N TYR A 117 -7.01 -7.92 -1.87
CA TYR A 117 -5.85 -7.05 -1.77
C TYR A 117 -5.86 -6.07 -2.94
N THR A 118 -5.45 -4.83 -2.69
CA THR A 118 -5.14 -3.86 -3.74
C THR A 118 -3.82 -3.25 -3.33
N PRO A 119 -2.75 -3.42 -4.12
CA PRO A 119 -1.48 -2.81 -3.79
C PRO A 119 -1.63 -1.30 -3.74
N ASN A 120 -0.95 -0.68 -2.80
CA ASN A 120 -0.78 0.77 -2.80
C ASN A 120 -0.04 1.11 -4.11
N PRO A 121 -0.46 2.16 -4.83
CA PRO A 121 0.27 2.57 -6.02
C PRO A 121 1.66 3.01 -5.61
N LEU A 122 2.65 2.72 -6.47
CA LEU A 122 4.00 3.20 -6.27
C LEU A 122 3.97 4.73 -6.17
N ALA A 123 4.70 5.28 -5.20
CA ALA A 123 4.93 6.72 -5.14
C ALA A 123 5.47 7.14 -6.50
N LYS A 124 4.74 8.02 -7.20
CA LYS A 124 5.32 8.70 -8.34
C LYS A 124 6.34 9.67 -7.76
N GLY A 125 7.56 9.65 -8.29
CA GLY A 125 8.65 10.52 -7.86
C GLY A 125 8.21 11.98 -7.75
N SER A 126 9.01 12.76 -7.02
CA SER A 126 8.83 14.10 -6.43
C SER A 126 8.23 15.25 -7.27
N ASP A 127 7.36 15.00 -8.24
CA ASP A 127 6.51 16.01 -8.82
C ASP A 127 5.58 16.51 -7.71
N ARG A 128 5.56 17.83 -7.46
CA ARG A 128 4.65 18.44 -6.50
C ARG A 128 3.22 18.14 -6.94
N ILE A 129 2.63 17.10 -6.35
CA ILE A 129 1.26 16.70 -6.61
C ILE A 129 0.34 17.78 -6.02
N SER A 130 -0.50 18.41 -6.84
CA SER A 130 -1.45 19.40 -6.36
C SER A 130 -2.62 18.71 -5.65
N PHE A 131 -2.87 19.07 -4.39
CA PHE A 131 -4.02 18.59 -3.60
C PHE A 131 -5.35 18.74 -4.36
N VAL A 132 -5.55 19.91 -4.98
CA VAL A 132 -6.76 20.21 -5.74
C VAL A 132 -6.86 19.31 -6.97
N SER A 133 -5.75 19.11 -7.68
CA SER A 133 -5.72 18.25 -8.87
C SER A 133 -6.05 16.80 -8.54
N GLU A 134 -5.48 16.23 -7.47
CA GLU A 134 -5.77 14.86 -7.06
C GLU A 134 -7.22 14.68 -6.58
N THR A 135 -7.75 15.68 -5.89
CA THR A 135 -9.15 15.69 -5.45
C THR A 135 -10.09 15.64 -6.65
N VAL A 136 -9.89 16.55 -7.62
CA VAL A 136 -10.71 16.61 -8.85
C VAL A 136 -10.55 15.35 -9.68
N SER A 137 -9.32 14.86 -9.83
CA SER A 137 -9.00 13.62 -10.54
C SER A 137 -9.70 12.40 -9.94
N SER A 138 -9.73 12.30 -8.61
CA SER A 138 -10.41 11.19 -7.91
C SER A 138 -11.93 11.27 -8.03
N LEU A 139 -12.50 12.48 -7.96
CA LEU A 139 -13.94 12.70 -8.19
C LEU A 139 -14.34 12.33 -9.62
N ASN A 140 -13.52 12.70 -10.61
CA ASN A 140 -13.77 12.35 -12.01
C ASN A 140 -13.68 10.84 -12.24
N ASP A 141 -12.67 10.14 -11.70
CA ASP A 141 -12.58 8.68 -11.81
C ASP A 141 -13.81 7.98 -11.20
N PHE A 142 -14.34 8.51 -10.09
CA PHE A 142 -15.57 7.99 -9.48
C PHE A 142 -16.79 8.23 -10.37
N ALA A 143 -16.93 9.46 -10.89
CA ALA A 143 -18.01 9.81 -11.80
C ALA A 143 -17.98 8.95 -13.08
N ASP A 144 -16.81 8.76 -13.67
CA ASP A 144 -16.61 7.93 -14.87
C ASP A 144 -17.00 6.47 -14.62
N MET A 145 -16.67 5.93 -13.44
CA MET A 145 -17.08 4.57 -13.05
C MET A 145 -18.60 4.43 -12.94
N LEU A 146 -19.28 5.42 -12.33
CA LEU A 146 -20.74 5.42 -12.22
C LEU A 146 -21.41 5.58 -13.60
N GLN A 147 -20.88 6.47 -14.45
CA GLN A 147 -21.37 6.62 -15.82
C GLN A 147 -21.16 5.35 -16.65
N TYR A 148 -20.06 4.61 -16.43
CA TYR A 148 -19.85 3.32 -17.08
C TYR A 148 -20.91 2.31 -16.64
N ALA A 149 -21.20 2.21 -15.33
CA ALA A 149 -22.25 1.33 -14.82
C ALA A 149 -23.64 1.69 -15.38
N GLU A 150 -23.97 2.99 -15.42
CA GLU A 150 -25.23 3.48 -15.99
C GLU A 150 -25.33 3.16 -17.48
N LYS A 151 -24.28 3.40 -18.26
CA LYS A 151 -24.24 3.09 -19.69
C LYS A 151 -24.38 1.60 -19.97
N SER A 152 -23.72 0.75 -19.19
CA SER A 152 -23.86 -0.71 -19.28
C SER A 152 -25.33 -1.12 -19.03
N LEU A 153 -25.92 -0.66 -17.93
CA LEU A 153 -27.30 -1.00 -17.57
C LEU A 153 -28.33 -0.47 -18.58
N THR A 154 -28.14 0.74 -19.10
CA THR A 154 -29.07 1.36 -20.06
C THR A 154 -28.96 0.78 -21.47
N ASN A 155 -27.82 0.16 -21.81
CA ASN A 155 -27.60 -0.44 -23.11
C ASN A 155 -28.39 -1.74 -23.31
N ASP A 156 -28.37 -2.65 -22.34
CA ASP A 156 -29.01 -3.97 -22.49
C ASP A 156 -29.81 -4.45 -21.26
N GLY A 157 -30.02 -3.57 -20.27
CA GLY A 157 -30.83 -3.82 -19.08
C GLY A 157 -30.12 -4.64 -18.00
N ARG A 158 -28.82 -4.92 -18.15
CA ARG A 158 -28.03 -5.72 -17.19
C ARG A 158 -26.58 -5.26 -17.15
N ILE A 159 -25.83 -5.85 -16.22
CA ILE A 159 -24.37 -5.72 -16.18
C ILE A 159 -23.85 -7.15 -16.33
N ASP A 160 -23.18 -7.42 -17.45
CA ASP A 160 -22.61 -8.74 -17.70
C ASP A 160 -21.29 -8.96 -16.94
N GLU A 161 -20.72 -10.16 -17.04
CA GLU A 161 -19.49 -10.52 -16.33
C GLU A 161 -18.28 -9.67 -16.75
N ALA A 162 -18.18 -9.32 -18.03
CA ALA A 162 -17.08 -8.51 -18.55
C ALA A 162 -17.20 -7.04 -18.08
N GLU A 163 -18.41 -6.51 -18.03
CA GLU A 163 -18.71 -5.18 -17.52
C GLU A 163 -18.49 -5.11 -16.01
N ALA A 164 -18.94 -6.12 -15.26
CA ALA A 164 -18.68 -6.24 -13.83
C ALA A 164 -17.17 -6.32 -13.54
N ALA A 165 -16.42 -7.05 -14.36
CA ALA A 165 -14.95 -7.12 -14.25
C ALA A 165 -14.29 -5.75 -14.50
N LYS A 166 -14.75 -4.99 -15.51
CA LYS A 166 -14.26 -3.63 -15.79
C LYS A 166 -14.60 -2.66 -14.65
N LEU A 167 -15.82 -2.70 -14.12
CA LEU A 167 -16.21 -1.91 -12.95
C LEU A 167 -15.33 -2.23 -11.74
N ARG A 168 -15.05 -3.52 -11.52
CA ARG A 168 -14.12 -3.95 -10.47
C ARG A 168 -12.72 -3.39 -10.68
N GLN A 169 -12.22 -3.39 -11.91
CA GLN A 169 -10.91 -2.83 -12.24
C GLN A 169 -10.85 -1.32 -11.98
N GLN A 170 -11.86 -0.56 -12.42
CA GLN A 170 -11.95 0.88 -12.18
C GLN A 170 -12.03 1.20 -10.68
N TRP A 171 -12.86 0.46 -9.93
CA TRP A 171 -12.95 0.57 -8.48
C TRP A 171 -11.61 0.30 -7.78
N ASN A 172 -10.90 -0.75 -8.20
CA ASN A 172 -9.60 -1.09 -7.62
C ASN A 172 -8.57 0.02 -7.86
N ARG A 173 -8.54 0.59 -9.06
CA ARG A 173 -7.70 1.73 -9.41
C ARG A 173 -8.04 2.97 -8.59
N LEU A 174 -9.33 3.29 -8.43
CA LEU A 174 -9.77 4.45 -7.66
C LEU A 174 -9.34 4.35 -6.19
N LYS A 175 -9.51 3.18 -5.55
CA LYS A 175 -9.02 2.99 -4.17
C LYS A 175 -7.52 3.13 -4.07
N GLY A 176 -6.76 2.59 -5.02
CA GLY A 176 -5.31 2.77 -5.05
C GLY A 176 -4.93 4.26 -5.08
N ARG A 177 -5.59 5.05 -5.95
CA ARG A 177 -5.36 6.50 -6.00
C ARG A 177 -5.73 7.19 -4.69
N LEU A 178 -6.89 6.87 -4.11
CA LEU A 178 -7.31 7.47 -2.85
C LEU A 178 -6.38 7.08 -1.69
N GLU A 179 -5.86 5.86 -1.67
CA GLU A 179 -4.85 5.43 -0.70
C GLU A 179 -3.58 6.26 -0.84
N HIS A 180 -3.10 6.48 -2.08
CA HIS A 180 -1.95 7.36 -2.33
C HIS A 180 -2.18 8.79 -1.86
N PHE A 181 -3.38 9.31 -2.10
CA PHE A 181 -3.77 10.63 -1.65
C PHE A 181 -3.74 10.73 -0.12
N ILE A 182 -4.21 9.71 0.61
CA ILE A 182 -4.13 9.65 2.07
C ILE A 182 -2.67 9.56 2.54
N ILE A 183 -1.87 8.66 1.95
CA ILE A 183 -0.43 8.55 2.27
C ILE A 183 0.27 9.90 2.06
N SER A 184 -0.01 10.59 0.95
CA SER A 184 0.55 11.92 0.66
C SER A 184 0.11 12.98 1.68
N CYS A 185 -1.10 12.87 2.23
CA CYS A 185 -1.54 13.71 3.35
C CYS A 185 -0.76 13.38 4.63
N GLU A 186 -0.58 12.10 4.94
CA GLU A 186 0.15 11.62 6.14
C GLU A 186 1.64 11.99 6.09
N GLU A 187 2.24 11.99 4.91
CA GLU A 187 3.63 12.37 4.64
C GLU A 187 3.83 13.90 4.55
N GLY A 188 2.74 14.68 4.55
CA GLY A 188 2.79 16.14 4.51
C GLY A 188 3.13 16.72 3.14
N HIS A 189 2.97 15.96 2.04
CA HIS A 189 3.28 16.39 0.68
C HIS A 189 2.44 17.57 0.19
N PHE A 190 1.31 17.85 0.86
CA PHE A 190 0.43 18.98 0.56
C PHE A 190 0.62 20.18 1.50
N ASN A 191 1.62 20.16 2.39
CA ASN A 191 1.89 21.26 3.30
C ASN A 191 2.46 22.47 2.53
N ALA A 192 1.83 23.64 2.70
CA ALA A 192 2.21 24.87 2.01
C ALA A 192 3.46 25.58 2.59
N GLY A 193 4.41 24.85 3.21
CA GLY A 193 5.43 25.44 4.07
C GLY A 193 6.86 25.01 3.78
N SER A 194 7.45 25.49 2.69
CA SER A 194 8.91 25.72 2.55
C SER A 194 9.22 26.68 1.40
N GLU A 195 8.41 27.71 1.24
CA GLU A 195 8.79 28.94 0.53
C GLU A 195 8.70 30.03 1.60
N ASP A 196 9.73 30.88 1.66
CA ASP A 196 9.95 31.99 2.63
C ASP A 196 10.82 31.65 3.86
N SER A 197 12.09 31.34 3.61
CA SER A 197 13.19 31.74 4.50
C SER A 197 14.45 32.08 3.69
N ASP A 198 14.31 32.97 2.72
CA ASP A 198 15.42 33.79 2.23
C ASP A 198 14.97 35.25 2.38
N ASP A 199 15.90 36.12 2.76
CA ASP A 199 15.77 37.58 2.94
C ASP A 199 15.43 38.08 4.35
N ALA A 200 16.41 37.99 5.26
CA ALA A 200 16.62 39.00 6.30
C ALA A 200 18.07 39.00 6.86
N GLU A 201 19.08 39.16 6.01
CA GLU A 201 20.38 39.71 6.42
C GLU A 201 20.91 40.64 5.31
N GLU A 202 20.54 41.92 5.36
CA GLU A 202 21.39 43.00 4.86
C GLU A 202 21.82 43.85 6.06
N GLU A 203 23.11 43.77 6.40
CA GLU A 203 23.85 44.70 7.27
C GLU A 203 24.07 46.06 6.59
#